data_AF-A0A965B3L9-F1
#
_entry.id   AF-A0A965B3L9-F1
#
_cell.length_a   1.000
_cell.length_b   1.000
_cell.length_c   1.000
_cell.angle_alpha   90.00
_cell.angle_beta   90.00
_cell.angle_gamma   90.00
#
_symmetry.space_group_name_H-M   'P 1'
#
loop_
_entity.id
_entity.type
_entity.pdbx_description
1 polymer ?
#
loop_
_entity_poly.entity_id
_entity_poly.type
_entity_poly.pdbx_seq_one_letter_code
_entity_poly.pdbx_strand_id
1 'polypeptide(L)'
;YSDRNSRGMRSVKKIEWSLTAAEVRDYHIPIKGVDERGRRYSALNPDVFYWAHATFFMGTIRTAEHFGAGLTDADKRRLFDEHVTWYRMYGMSMRPVPETWEDFQAYWDRMCRHELENTWAARQVLDLSTMPKPPSAPWIPDRLWSAYLRVMGPLAVWITVGLYDEPVRDLMGYRWSERDARLHHLFGRAVNLAFRCLPRRRRMHPRARAGWDRAQGRIPADSPLPETPSRHLPPVSERGKGIHYCPVVVGAPTRTRT
;
A
#
# COMPACT_ATOMS: atom_id res chain seq x y z
N TYR A 1 0.40 -30.50 26.27
CA TYR A 1 0.20 -30.60 24.80
C TYR A 1 -0.14 -29.25 24.13
N SER A 2 -0.66 -28.26 24.86
CA SER A 2 -1.08 -26.94 24.31
C SER A 2 0.07 -25.95 24.00
N ASP A 3 1.24 -26.10 24.61
CA ASP A 3 2.28 -25.05 24.55
C ASP A 3 3.30 -25.22 23.41
N ARG A 4 3.50 -26.45 22.91
CA ARG A 4 4.33 -26.71 21.71
C ARG A 4 3.64 -26.27 20.42
N ASN A 5 2.32 -26.45 20.34
CA ASN A 5 1.56 -26.10 19.14
C ASN A 5 1.45 -24.58 18.95
N SER A 6 1.39 -23.82 20.05
CA SER A 6 1.38 -22.35 20.02
C SER A 6 2.74 -21.75 19.60
N ARG A 7 3.86 -22.41 19.95
CA ARG A 7 5.22 -22.02 19.51
C ARG A 7 5.49 -22.43 18.07
N GLY A 8 5.07 -23.63 17.66
CA GLY A 8 5.17 -24.10 16.28
C GLY A 8 4.39 -23.20 15.32
N MET A 9 3.15 -22.84 15.65
CA MET A 9 2.33 -21.96 14.82
C MET A 9 2.84 -20.50 14.79
N ARG A 10 3.50 -20.02 15.85
CA ARG A 10 4.21 -18.73 15.84
C ARG A 10 5.47 -18.76 14.96
N SER A 11 6.23 -19.85 15.00
CA SER A 11 7.43 -20.06 14.20
C SER A 11 7.11 -20.19 12.71
N VAL A 12 6.12 -21.01 12.35
CA VAL A 12 5.67 -21.17 10.95
C VAL A 12 5.13 -19.86 10.38
N LYS A 13 4.34 -19.10 11.15
CA LYS A 13 3.90 -17.76 10.73
C LYS A 13 5.09 -16.85 10.48
N LYS A 14 6.05 -16.76 11.41
CA LYS A 14 7.24 -15.91 11.25
C LYS A 14 8.04 -16.25 9.99
N ILE A 15 8.13 -17.54 9.64
CA ILE A 15 8.77 -18.03 8.41
C ILE A 15 7.96 -17.62 7.16
N GLU A 16 6.65 -17.83 7.13
CA GLU A 16 5.77 -17.46 5.98
C GLU A 16 5.80 -15.95 5.68
N TRP A 17 5.70 -15.11 6.72
CA TRP A 17 5.77 -13.65 6.57
C TRP A 17 7.16 -13.19 6.10
N SER A 18 8.23 -13.83 6.58
CA SER A 18 9.60 -13.52 6.15
C SER A 18 9.85 -13.88 4.69
N LEU A 19 9.22 -14.93 4.16
CA LEU A 19 9.31 -15.31 2.74
C LEU A 19 8.62 -14.27 1.84
N THR A 20 7.41 -13.83 2.21
CA THR A 20 6.71 -12.79 1.44
C THR A 20 7.47 -11.47 1.46
N ALA A 21 8.04 -11.08 2.60
CA ALA A 21 8.82 -9.85 2.70
C ALA A 21 10.12 -9.92 1.88
N ALA A 22 10.82 -11.07 1.91
CA ALA A 22 11.98 -11.30 1.05
C ALA A 22 11.61 -11.23 -0.43
N GLU A 23 10.51 -11.86 -0.85
CA GLU A 23 10.03 -11.81 -2.24
C GLU A 23 9.74 -10.38 -2.69
N VAL A 24 9.03 -9.60 -1.87
CA VAL A 24 8.75 -8.19 -2.17
C VAL A 24 10.04 -7.37 -2.25
N ARG A 25 11.00 -7.57 -1.33
CA ARG A 25 12.31 -6.92 -1.43
C ARG A 25 13.00 -7.29 -2.74
N ASP A 26 12.97 -8.56 -3.12
CA ASP A 26 13.71 -9.06 -4.27
C ASP A 26 13.14 -8.53 -5.60
N TYR A 27 11.84 -8.20 -5.65
CA TYR A 27 11.25 -7.45 -6.77
C TYR A 27 11.91 -6.09 -7.02
N HIS A 28 12.57 -5.52 -6.02
CA HIS A 28 13.24 -4.22 -6.12
C HIS A 28 14.71 -4.30 -6.55
N ILE A 29 15.31 -5.51 -6.63
CA ILE A 29 16.71 -5.71 -7.03
C ILE A 29 17.07 -5.02 -8.36
N PRO A 30 16.27 -5.14 -9.43
CA PRO A 30 16.62 -4.52 -10.71
C PRO A 30 16.19 -3.05 -10.80
N ILE A 31 15.50 -2.50 -9.80
CA ILE A 31 15.02 -1.11 -9.82
C ILE A 31 16.16 -0.18 -9.37
N LYS A 32 16.93 0.29 -10.34
CA LYS A 32 18.08 1.19 -10.16
C LYS A 32 18.37 1.93 -11.46
N GLY A 33 19.03 3.08 -11.36
CA GLY A 33 19.34 3.88 -12.53
C GLY A 33 20.05 5.19 -12.19
N VAL A 34 19.90 6.15 -13.08
CA VAL A 34 20.39 7.53 -12.93
C VAL A 34 19.20 8.46 -13.14
N ASP A 35 19.03 9.44 -12.26
CA ASP A 35 17.93 10.41 -12.37
C ASP A 35 18.25 11.55 -13.36
N GLU A 36 17.29 12.46 -13.54
CA GLU A 36 17.40 13.62 -14.45
C GLU A 36 18.54 14.60 -14.07
N ARG A 37 19.09 14.50 -12.86
CA ARG A 37 20.21 15.31 -12.37
C ARG A 37 21.55 14.56 -12.40
N GLY A 38 21.58 13.34 -12.93
CA GLY A 38 22.79 12.52 -13.00
C GLY A 38 23.11 11.74 -11.71
N ARG A 39 22.22 11.72 -10.72
CA ARG A 39 22.42 10.98 -9.46
C ARG A 39 22.07 9.51 -9.64
N ARG A 40 22.94 8.61 -9.20
CA ARG A 40 22.64 7.17 -9.15
C ARG A 40 21.60 6.88 -8.08
N TYR A 41 20.62 6.04 -8.39
CA TYR A 41 19.62 5.56 -7.44
C TYR A 41 19.49 4.04 -7.46
N SER A 42 19.03 3.48 -6.35
CA SER A 42 18.57 2.10 -6.23
C SER A 42 17.39 2.06 -5.27
N ALA A 43 16.36 1.30 -5.62
CA ALA A 43 15.23 1.05 -4.74
C ALA A 43 15.63 0.33 -3.44
N LEU A 44 16.77 -0.39 -3.43
CA LEU A 44 17.34 -1.05 -2.26
C LEU A 44 18.34 -0.18 -1.47
N ASN A 45 18.44 1.12 -1.77
CA ASN A 45 19.07 2.04 -0.83
C ASN A 45 18.26 2.02 0.48
N PRO A 46 18.89 1.80 1.67
CA PRO A 46 18.16 1.66 2.92
C PRO A 46 17.26 2.86 3.26
N ASP A 47 17.73 4.08 3.06
CA ASP A 47 16.98 5.29 3.39
C ASP A 47 15.76 5.43 2.47
N VAL A 48 15.91 5.15 1.17
CA VAL A 48 14.82 5.15 0.18
C VAL A 48 13.81 4.03 0.46
N PHE A 49 14.30 2.82 0.72
CA PHE A 49 13.43 1.66 0.97
C PHE A 49 12.63 1.84 2.26
N TYR A 50 13.27 2.37 3.32
CA TYR A 50 12.56 2.71 4.56
C TYR A 50 11.52 3.80 4.34
N TRP A 51 11.86 4.89 3.63
CA TRP A 51 10.91 5.96 3.32
C TRP A 51 9.63 5.41 2.67
N ALA A 52 9.76 4.56 1.65
CA ALA A 52 8.61 3.93 1.00
C ALA A 52 7.71 3.18 2.01
N HIS A 53 8.29 2.42 2.93
CA HIS A 53 7.54 1.65 3.94
C HIS A 53 6.96 2.54 5.05
N ALA A 54 7.65 3.63 5.41
CA ALA A 54 7.15 4.66 6.30
C ALA A 54 5.86 5.29 5.75
N THR A 55 5.75 5.49 4.42
CA THR A 55 4.51 5.99 3.81
C THR A 55 3.35 4.99 3.90
N PHE A 56 3.58 3.68 3.91
CA PHE A 56 2.51 2.68 4.09
C PHE A 56 1.96 2.71 5.52
N PHE A 57 2.86 2.84 6.50
CA PHE A 57 2.50 3.02 7.90
C PHE A 57 1.74 4.33 8.11
N MET A 58 2.29 5.47 7.68
CA MET A 58 1.61 6.76 7.82
C MET A 58 0.30 6.80 7.03
N GLY A 59 0.25 6.21 5.84
CA GLY A 59 -0.97 6.06 5.06
C GLY A 59 -2.08 5.31 5.81
N THR A 60 -1.72 4.33 6.65
CA THR A 60 -2.66 3.62 7.53
C THR A 60 -3.21 4.57 8.61
N ILE A 61 -2.35 5.36 9.25
CA ILE A 61 -2.76 6.37 10.24
C ILE A 61 -3.70 7.39 9.60
N ARG A 62 -3.29 8.00 8.48
CA ARG A 62 -4.09 9.01 7.77
C ARG A 62 -5.42 8.46 7.31
N THR A 63 -5.45 7.21 6.84
CA THR A 63 -6.72 6.56 6.46
C THR A 63 -7.66 6.41 7.65
N ALA A 64 -7.14 6.00 8.81
CA ALA A 64 -7.96 5.85 10.02
C ALA A 64 -8.47 7.21 10.56
N GLU A 65 -7.66 8.27 10.45
CA GLU A 65 -8.01 9.62 10.87
C GLU A 65 -9.05 10.27 9.94
N HIS A 66 -8.85 10.17 8.62
CA HIS A 66 -9.72 10.84 7.65
C HIS A 66 -10.96 10.02 7.27
N PHE A 67 -10.86 8.70 7.19
CA PHE A 67 -11.94 7.82 6.70
C PHE A 67 -12.42 6.80 7.74
N GLY A 68 -11.81 6.77 8.92
CA GLY A 68 -12.11 5.83 10.01
C GLY A 68 -12.76 6.49 11.21
N ALA A 69 -12.61 5.86 12.38
CA ALA A 69 -13.09 6.38 13.66
C ALA A 69 -12.04 7.25 14.39
N GLY A 70 -10.89 7.52 13.76
CA GLY A 70 -9.71 8.05 14.43
C GLY A 70 -8.88 6.98 15.14
N LEU A 71 -7.74 7.40 15.67
CA LEU A 71 -6.81 6.59 16.47
C LEU A 71 -6.41 7.39 17.71
N THR A 72 -6.32 6.73 18.86
CA THR A 72 -5.71 7.34 20.05
C THR A 72 -4.20 7.43 19.88
N ASP A 73 -3.54 8.27 20.67
CA ASP A 73 -2.06 8.33 20.67
C ASP A 73 -1.43 6.97 21.03
N ALA A 74 -2.03 6.25 21.98
CA ALA A 74 -1.62 4.90 22.33
C ALA A 74 -1.77 3.90 21.15
N ASP A 75 -2.82 4.04 20.34
CA ASP A 75 -2.97 3.23 19.13
C ASP A 75 -1.89 3.55 18.09
N LYS A 76 -1.53 4.83 17.92
CA LYS A 76 -0.47 5.25 16.99
C LYS A 76 0.90 4.71 17.41
N ARG A 77 1.24 4.78 18.69
CA ARG A 77 2.47 4.19 19.24
C ARG A 77 2.53 2.69 19.05
N ARG A 78 1.43 1.99 19.33
CA ARG A 78 1.35 0.54 19.11
C ARG A 78 1.52 0.20 17.62
N LEU A 79 0.85 0.93 16.72
CA LEU A 79 1.01 0.76 15.28
C LEU A 79 2.44 1.07 14.84
N PHE A 80 3.11 2.03 15.48
CA PHE A 80 4.54 2.27 15.26
C PHE A 80 5.37 1.04 15.64
N ASP A 81 5.21 0.48 16.84
CA ASP A 81 5.99 -0.72 17.22
C ASP A 81 5.73 -1.92 16.28
N GLU A 82 4.48 -2.08 15.83
CA GLU A 82 4.07 -3.08 14.84
C GLU A 82 4.72 -2.82 13.46
N HIS A 83 4.78 -1.55 13.01
CA HIS A 83 5.43 -1.20 11.74
C HIS A 83 6.93 -1.52 11.76
N VAL A 84 7.62 -1.24 12.88
CA VAL A 84 9.06 -1.58 13.03
C VAL A 84 9.25 -3.10 12.93
N THR A 85 8.36 -3.86 13.59
CA THR A 85 8.40 -5.33 13.55
C THR A 85 8.17 -5.87 12.14
N TRP A 86 7.22 -5.30 11.41
CA TRP A 86 6.95 -5.64 10.01
C TRP A 86 8.11 -5.26 9.09
N TYR A 87 8.71 -4.07 9.26
CA TYR A 87 9.84 -3.62 8.44
C TYR A 87 11.07 -4.54 8.59
N ARG A 88 11.35 -5.03 9.81
CA ARG A 88 12.43 -6.01 10.06
C ARG A 88 12.30 -7.28 9.21
N MET A 89 11.09 -7.65 8.79
CA MET A 89 10.88 -8.87 8.00
C MET A 89 11.47 -8.77 6.59
N TYR A 90 11.66 -7.56 6.05
CA TYR A 90 12.29 -7.38 4.74
C TYR A 90 13.80 -7.69 4.77
N GLY A 91 14.42 -7.79 5.95
CA GLY A 91 15.86 -8.02 6.07
C GLY A 91 16.72 -6.87 5.54
N MET A 92 16.16 -5.67 5.47
CA MET A 92 16.87 -4.44 5.13
C MET A 92 17.57 -3.86 6.37
N SER A 93 18.50 -2.93 6.16
CA SER A 93 19.17 -2.25 7.26
C SER A 93 18.16 -1.48 8.13
N MET A 94 18.32 -1.56 9.44
CA MET A 94 17.50 -0.84 10.42
C MET A 94 18.04 0.56 10.73
N ARG A 95 19.22 0.95 10.20
CA ARG A 95 19.83 2.28 10.40
C ARG A 95 18.86 3.46 10.15
N PRO A 96 18.03 3.49 9.10
CA PRO A 96 17.15 4.62 8.84
C PRO A 96 15.87 4.63 9.69
N VAL A 97 15.61 3.58 10.47
CA VAL A 97 14.36 3.41 11.20
C VAL A 97 14.44 4.17 12.53
N PRO A 98 13.54 5.14 12.79
CA PRO A 98 13.44 5.82 14.07
C PRO A 98 13.22 4.85 15.22
N GLU A 99 13.76 5.17 16.40
CA GLU A 99 13.67 4.30 17.58
C GLU A 99 12.35 4.46 18.32
N THR A 100 11.77 5.67 18.28
CA THR A 100 10.52 6.02 18.95
C THR A 100 9.49 6.65 18.01
N TRP A 101 8.25 6.71 18.48
CA TRP A 101 7.17 7.38 17.76
C TRP A 101 7.46 8.87 17.55
N GLU A 102 8.02 9.53 18.57
CA GLU A 102 8.44 10.93 18.50
C GLU A 102 9.54 11.15 17.44
N ASP A 103 10.56 10.29 17.44
CA ASP A 103 11.62 10.35 16.42
C ASP A 103 11.05 10.15 15.02
N PHE A 104 10.03 9.30 14.90
CA PHE A 104 9.34 9.10 13.64
C PHE A 104 8.56 10.33 13.19
N GLN A 105 7.87 11.01 14.11
CA GLN A 105 7.19 12.26 13.77
C GLN A 105 8.17 13.32 13.28
N ALA A 106 9.33 13.45 13.94
CA ALA A 106 10.40 14.35 13.50
C ALA A 106 11.01 13.92 12.14
N TYR A 107 11.25 12.62 11.96
CA TYR A 107 11.70 12.04 10.68
C TYR A 107 10.71 12.36 9.55
N TRP A 108 9.42 12.14 9.78
CA TRP A 108 8.36 12.37 8.80
C TRP A 108 8.26 13.85 8.41
N ASP A 109 8.25 14.76 9.39
CA ASP A 109 8.21 16.20 9.14
C ASP A 109 9.43 16.67 8.33
N ARG A 110 10.64 16.19 8.69
CA ARG A 110 11.87 16.48 7.92
C ARG A 110 11.76 15.98 6.48
N MET A 111 11.30 14.75 6.27
CA MET A 111 11.13 14.20 4.92
C MET A 111 10.18 15.08 4.09
N CYS A 112 9.02 15.43 4.65
CA CYS A 112 8.01 16.24 3.98
C CYS A 112 8.48 17.67 3.67
N ARG A 113 9.26 18.30 4.55
CA ARG A 113 9.70 19.69 4.38
C ARG A 113 10.97 19.86 3.57
N HIS A 114 11.89 18.89 3.63
CA HIS A 114 13.27 19.11 3.20
C HIS A 114 13.81 18.10 2.18
N GLU A 115 13.25 16.89 2.11
CA GLU A 115 13.85 15.82 1.30
C GLU A 115 13.04 15.48 0.05
N LEU A 116 11.71 15.65 0.10
CA LEU A 116 10.86 15.36 -1.05
C LEU A 116 11.11 16.36 -2.19
N GLU A 117 11.15 15.83 -3.42
CA GLU A 117 11.33 16.61 -4.64
C GLU A 117 10.09 16.50 -5.55
N ASN A 118 9.70 17.63 -6.14
CA ASN A 118 8.62 17.68 -7.13
C ASN A 118 9.12 17.19 -8.50
N THR A 119 9.21 15.87 -8.67
CA THR A 119 9.71 15.22 -9.90
C THR A 119 8.59 14.99 -10.92
N TRP A 120 8.97 14.78 -12.18
CA TRP A 120 8.02 14.35 -13.23
C TRP A 120 7.29 13.06 -12.83
N ALA A 121 8.00 12.07 -12.30
CA ALA A 121 7.41 10.80 -11.88
C ALA A 121 6.35 10.99 -10.79
N ALA A 122 6.60 11.86 -9.80
CA ALA A 122 5.64 12.19 -8.76
C ALA A 122 4.37 12.85 -9.32
N ARG A 123 4.51 13.71 -10.34
CA ARG A 123 3.36 14.35 -11.01
C ARG A 123 2.56 13.37 -11.85
N GLN A 124 3.22 12.45 -12.55
CA GLN A 124 2.53 11.46 -13.37
C GLN A 124 1.61 10.54 -12.57
N VAL A 125 1.93 10.26 -11.30
CA VAL A 125 1.03 9.47 -10.43
C VAL A 125 -0.30 10.18 -10.17
N LEU A 126 -0.32 11.52 -10.22
CA LEU A 126 -1.53 12.34 -10.06
C LEU A 126 -2.24 12.64 -11.38
N ASP A 127 -1.59 12.36 -12.53
CA ASP A 127 -2.22 12.49 -13.84
C ASP A 127 -3.01 11.22 -14.19
N LEU A 128 -4.31 11.28 -13.88
CA LEU A 128 -5.24 10.18 -14.15
C LEU A 128 -5.84 10.24 -15.57
N SER A 129 -5.50 11.26 -16.39
CA SER A 129 -6.14 11.48 -17.70
C SER A 129 -5.85 10.37 -18.71
N THR A 130 -4.73 9.67 -18.53
CA THR A 130 -4.26 8.58 -19.39
C THR A 130 -4.47 7.20 -18.77
N MET A 131 -5.16 7.11 -17.63
CA MET A 131 -5.37 5.85 -16.94
C MET A 131 -6.14 4.85 -17.84
N PRO A 132 -5.59 3.64 -18.08
CA PRO A 132 -6.27 2.65 -18.89
C PRO A 132 -7.52 2.12 -18.20
N LYS A 133 -8.49 1.64 -18.99
CA LYS A 133 -9.67 0.94 -18.47
C LYS A 133 -9.22 -0.28 -17.65
N PRO A 134 -9.89 -0.58 -16.52
CA PRO A 134 -9.55 -1.77 -15.76
C PRO A 134 -9.81 -3.02 -16.62
N PRO A 135 -8.99 -4.09 -16.49
CA PRO A 135 -9.18 -5.32 -17.27
C PRO A 135 -10.56 -5.98 -17.12
N SER A 136 -11.30 -5.65 -16.06
CA SER A 136 -12.67 -6.11 -15.82
C SER A 136 -13.75 -5.31 -16.54
N ALA A 137 -13.42 -4.16 -17.13
CA ALA A 137 -14.37 -3.29 -17.82
C ALA A 137 -13.95 -2.91 -19.26
N PRO A 138 -13.48 -3.84 -20.10
CA PRO A 138 -13.12 -3.54 -21.49
C PRO A 138 -14.33 -3.11 -22.32
N TRP A 139 -15.54 -3.50 -21.88
CA TRP A 139 -16.82 -3.20 -22.49
C TRP A 139 -17.23 -1.72 -22.40
N ILE A 140 -16.55 -0.91 -21.57
CA ILE A 140 -16.81 0.53 -21.50
C ILE A 140 -16.26 1.21 -22.77
N PRO A 141 -17.10 1.92 -23.54
CA PRO A 141 -16.63 2.73 -24.68
C PRO A 141 -15.61 3.79 -24.25
N ASP A 142 -14.59 4.04 -25.07
CA ASP A 142 -13.48 4.94 -24.73
C ASP A 142 -13.95 6.35 -24.39
N ARG A 143 -14.94 6.88 -25.14
CA ARG A 143 -15.52 8.21 -24.87
C ARG A 143 -16.15 8.30 -23.49
N LEU A 144 -16.84 7.25 -23.03
CA LEU A 144 -17.44 7.21 -21.70
C LEU A 144 -16.37 7.10 -20.62
N TRP A 145 -15.30 6.34 -20.88
CA TRP A 145 -14.16 6.24 -19.96
C TRP A 145 -13.41 7.58 -19.82
N SER A 146 -13.10 8.24 -20.93
CA SER A 146 -12.48 9.57 -20.91
C SER A 146 -13.36 10.60 -20.19
N ALA A 147 -14.68 10.58 -20.41
CA ALA A 147 -15.61 11.45 -19.69
C ALA A 147 -15.62 11.15 -18.19
N TYR A 148 -15.61 9.88 -17.80
CA TYR A 148 -15.50 9.44 -16.41
C TYR A 148 -14.21 9.97 -15.76
N LEU A 149 -13.05 9.80 -16.40
CA LEU A 149 -11.77 10.30 -15.89
C LEU A 149 -11.74 11.82 -15.76
N ARG A 150 -12.37 12.55 -16.68
CA ARG A 150 -12.46 14.01 -16.61
C ARG A 150 -13.23 14.50 -15.38
N VAL A 151 -14.23 13.74 -14.93
CA VAL A 151 -15.05 14.07 -13.76
C VAL A 151 -14.40 13.54 -12.47
N MET A 152 -13.97 12.28 -12.47
CA MET A 152 -13.46 11.61 -11.28
C MET A 152 -11.99 11.90 -10.99
N GLY A 153 -11.21 12.25 -12.02
CA GLY A 153 -9.80 12.59 -11.88
C GLY A 153 -9.55 13.71 -10.88
N PRO A 154 -10.17 14.90 -11.05
CA PRO A 154 -10.06 16.00 -10.08
C PRO A 154 -10.49 15.60 -8.67
N LEU A 155 -11.55 14.79 -8.53
CA LEU A 155 -12.00 14.31 -7.22
C LEU A 155 -10.97 13.38 -6.57
N ALA A 156 -10.39 12.44 -7.32
CA ALA A 156 -9.37 11.54 -6.80
C ALA A 156 -8.09 12.29 -6.41
N VAL A 157 -7.68 13.28 -7.20
CA VAL A 157 -6.57 14.18 -6.85
C VAL A 157 -6.89 14.97 -5.59
N TRP A 158 -8.10 15.55 -5.48
CA TRP A 158 -8.52 16.29 -4.28
C TRP A 158 -8.56 15.42 -3.02
N ILE A 159 -9.05 14.17 -3.11
CA ILE A 159 -9.02 13.20 -2.01
C ILE A 159 -7.57 12.95 -1.57
N THR A 160 -6.68 12.73 -2.53
CA THR A 160 -5.26 12.42 -2.30
C THR A 160 -4.53 13.61 -1.67
N VAL A 161 -4.67 14.80 -2.25
CA VAL A 161 -4.07 16.05 -1.75
C VAL A 161 -4.58 16.37 -0.34
N GLY A 162 -5.84 16.07 -0.04
CA GLY A 162 -6.39 16.23 1.32
C GLY A 162 -5.69 15.38 2.39
N LEU A 163 -4.95 14.33 2.00
CA LEU A 163 -4.16 13.48 2.91
C LEU A 163 -2.71 13.94 3.08
N TYR A 164 -2.22 14.82 2.20
CA TYR A 164 -0.86 15.35 2.28
C TYR A 164 -0.71 16.33 3.44
N ASP A 165 0.48 16.35 4.05
CA ASP A 165 0.86 17.43 4.94
C ASP A 165 1.08 18.72 4.16
N GLU A 166 0.86 19.86 4.82
CA GLU A 166 1.00 21.20 4.23
C GLU A 166 2.30 21.38 3.41
N PRO A 167 3.50 20.98 3.90
CA PRO A 167 4.73 21.14 3.12
C PRO A 167 4.73 20.38 1.80
N VAL A 168 4.07 19.22 1.74
CA VAL A 168 3.96 18.41 0.51
C VAL A 168 2.97 19.06 -0.45
N ARG A 169 1.89 19.66 0.05
CA ARG A 169 0.96 20.42 -0.79
C ARG A 169 1.66 21.62 -1.42
N ASP A 170 2.42 22.37 -0.62
CA ASP A 170 3.17 23.54 -1.07
C ASP A 170 4.23 23.16 -2.11
N LEU A 171 5.02 22.11 -1.83
CA LEU A 171 6.00 21.56 -2.76
C LEU A 171 5.39 21.19 -4.12
N MET A 172 4.18 20.65 -4.10
CA MET A 172 3.44 20.22 -5.29
C MET A 172 2.59 21.34 -5.92
N GLY A 173 2.54 22.52 -5.30
CA GLY A 173 1.80 23.69 -5.79
C GLY A 173 0.28 23.62 -5.57
N TYR A 174 -0.19 22.79 -4.64
CA TYR A 174 -1.62 22.69 -4.32
C TYR A 174 -2.02 23.67 -3.23
N ARG A 175 -3.08 24.43 -3.47
CA ARG A 175 -3.74 25.24 -2.45
C ARG A 175 -4.77 24.40 -1.72
N TRP A 176 -4.87 24.57 -0.40
CA TRP A 176 -5.85 23.86 0.43
C TRP A 176 -6.59 24.86 1.32
N SER A 177 -7.86 25.11 1.01
CA SER A 177 -8.66 26.08 1.77
C SER A 177 -9.29 25.46 3.01
N GLU A 178 -9.78 26.29 3.94
CA GLU A 178 -10.62 25.81 5.03
C GLU A 178 -11.89 25.09 4.54
N ARG A 179 -12.43 25.53 3.40
CA ARG A 179 -13.59 24.87 2.77
C ARG A 179 -13.23 23.46 2.33
N ASP A 180 -12.07 23.29 1.70
CA ASP A 180 -11.57 21.97 1.29
C ASP A 180 -11.39 21.05 2.51
N ALA A 181 -10.78 21.57 3.58
CA ALA A 181 -10.60 20.82 4.82
C ALA A 181 -11.95 20.34 5.41
N ARG A 182 -12.96 21.22 5.47
CA ARG A 182 -14.30 20.88 5.97
C ARG A 182 -14.99 19.85 5.08
N LEU A 183 -14.94 20.04 3.76
CA LEU A 183 -15.54 19.10 2.80
C LEU A 183 -14.86 17.74 2.83
N HIS A 184 -13.53 17.69 2.96
CA HIS A 184 -12.76 16.45 3.05
C HIS A 184 -13.11 15.69 4.32
N HIS A 185 -13.22 16.38 5.45
CA HIS A 185 -13.67 15.79 6.70
C HIS A 185 -15.12 15.24 6.59
N LEU A 186 -16.04 15.96 5.96
CA LEU A 186 -17.41 15.49 5.73
C LEU A 186 -17.45 14.27 4.80
N PHE A 187 -16.70 14.31 3.70
CA PHE A 187 -16.52 13.17 2.80
C PHE A 187 -15.99 11.95 3.58
N GLY A 188 -14.97 12.16 4.40
CA GLY A 188 -14.41 11.17 5.30
C GLY A 188 -15.43 10.50 6.22
N ARG A 189 -16.26 11.31 6.87
CA ARG A 189 -17.38 10.83 7.71
C ARG A 189 -18.41 10.02 6.92
N ALA A 190 -18.74 10.45 5.70
CA ALA A 190 -19.66 9.72 4.84
C ALA A 190 -19.09 8.35 4.43
N VAL A 191 -17.80 8.31 4.06
CA VAL A 191 -17.08 7.06 3.76
C VAL A 191 -17.07 6.13 4.97
N ASN A 192 -16.73 6.64 6.17
CA ASN A 192 -16.75 5.86 7.41
C ASN A 192 -18.13 5.25 7.68
N LEU A 193 -19.20 6.05 7.54
CA LEU A 193 -20.57 5.58 7.73
C LEU A 193 -20.93 4.47 6.74
N ALA A 194 -20.65 4.67 5.45
CA ALA A 194 -20.87 3.66 4.43
C ALA A 194 -20.09 2.37 4.73
N PHE A 195 -18.83 2.50 5.16
CA PHE A 195 -17.98 1.37 5.51
C PHE A 195 -18.47 0.63 6.75
N ARG A 196 -19.05 1.33 7.74
CA ARG A 196 -19.67 0.73 8.94
C ARG A 196 -20.89 -0.12 8.63
N CYS A 197 -21.57 0.10 7.51
CA CYS A 197 -22.68 -0.73 7.06
C CYS A 197 -22.23 -2.05 6.42
N LEU A 198 -20.97 -2.15 5.97
CA LEU A 198 -20.46 -3.39 5.37
C LEU A 198 -20.16 -4.44 6.44
N PRO A 199 -20.44 -5.73 6.21
CA PRO A 199 -20.01 -6.78 7.14
C PRO A 199 -18.49 -6.76 7.34
N ARG A 200 -18.00 -6.93 8.59
CA ARG A 200 -16.56 -6.86 8.93
C ARG A 200 -15.67 -7.70 8.02
N ARG A 201 -16.15 -8.87 7.59
CA ARG A 201 -15.44 -9.77 6.67
C ARG A 201 -15.25 -9.21 5.26
N ARG A 202 -16.18 -8.39 4.78
CA ARG A 202 -16.11 -7.77 3.44
C ARG A 202 -15.23 -6.52 3.42
N ARG A 203 -14.92 -5.96 4.60
CA ARG A 203 -13.99 -4.84 4.77
C ARG A 203 -12.52 -5.24 4.64
N MET A 204 -12.22 -6.54 4.69
CA MET A 204 -10.85 -7.05 4.66
C MET A 204 -10.46 -7.47 3.25
N HIS A 205 -9.23 -7.12 2.85
CA HIS A 205 -8.59 -7.70 1.68
C HIS A 205 -8.60 -9.24 1.75
N PRO A 206 -8.79 -9.99 0.65
CA PRO A 206 -8.91 -11.45 0.70
C PRO A 206 -7.79 -12.18 1.45
N ARG A 207 -6.53 -11.76 1.29
CA ARG A 207 -5.40 -12.33 2.05
C ARG A 207 -5.47 -12.04 3.55
N ALA A 208 -5.82 -10.81 3.94
CA ALA A 208 -6.00 -10.44 5.34
C ALA A 208 -7.17 -11.22 5.97
N ARG A 209 -8.27 -11.37 5.24
CA ARG A 209 -9.43 -12.18 5.66
C ARG A 209 -9.05 -13.65 5.86
N ALA A 210 -8.29 -14.26 4.94
CA ALA A 210 -7.85 -15.64 5.10
C ALA A 210 -6.92 -15.80 6.31
N GLY A 211 -5.98 -14.88 6.53
CA GLY A 211 -5.16 -14.86 7.74
C GLY A 211 -6.00 -14.76 9.02
N TRP A 212 -7.03 -13.91 9.01
CA TRP A 212 -7.98 -13.79 10.12
C TRP A 212 -8.78 -15.07 10.33
N ASP A 213 -9.23 -15.73 9.26
CA ASP A 213 -9.96 -16.99 9.35
C ASP A 213 -9.11 -18.15 9.86
N ARG A 214 -7.82 -18.22 9.47
CA ARG A 214 -6.84 -19.13 10.07
C ARG A 214 -6.70 -18.88 11.57
N ALA A 215 -6.53 -17.61 11.98
CA ALA A 215 -6.35 -17.25 13.38
C ALA A 215 -7.59 -17.53 14.25
N GLN A 216 -8.79 -17.52 13.65
CA GLN A 216 -10.05 -17.80 14.32
C GLN A 216 -10.48 -19.27 14.20
N GLY A 217 -9.65 -20.14 13.61
CA GLY A 217 -9.94 -21.57 13.45
C GLY A 217 -11.06 -21.89 12.46
N ARG A 218 -11.42 -20.96 11.58
CA ARG A 218 -12.49 -21.16 10.57
C ARG A 218 -12.02 -21.88 9.33
N ILE A 219 -10.72 -21.82 9.07
CA ILE A 219 -10.02 -22.63 8.08
C ILE A 219 -8.74 -23.18 8.71
N PRO A 220 -8.20 -24.30 8.24
CA PRO A 220 -6.94 -24.88 8.74
C PRO A 220 -5.78 -23.87 8.73
N ALA A 221 -4.87 -23.96 9.70
CA ALA A 221 -3.75 -23.03 9.86
C ALA A 221 -2.75 -23.07 8.69
N ASP A 222 -2.68 -24.21 8.01
CA ASP A 222 -1.88 -24.51 6.82
C ASP A 222 -2.63 -24.28 5.51
N SER A 223 -3.83 -23.67 5.55
CA SER A 223 -4.57 -23.32 4.34
C SER A 223 -3.69 -22.45 3.42
N PRO A 224 -3.65 -22.75 2.10
CA PRO A 224 -2.81 -22.03 1.17
C PRO A 224 -3.20 -20.54 1.10
N LEU A 225 -2.22 -19.70 0.74
CA LEU A 225 -2.44 -18.28 0.55
C LEU A 225 -3.42 -18.04 -0.60
N PRO A 226 -4.45 -17.19 -0.43
CA PRO A 226 -5.29 -16.78 -1.54
C PRO A 226 -4.47 -15.99 -2.56
N GLU A 227 -4.47 -16.49 -3.79
CA GLU A 227 -3.73 -15.88 -4.89
C GLU A 227 -4.53 -14.88 -5.71
N THR A 228 -3.81 -13.95 -6.35
CA THR A 228 -4.45 -13.00 -7.26
C THR A 228 -5.07 -13.75 -8.45
N PRO A 229 -6.28 -13.41 -8.90
CA PRO A 229 -6.87 -14.02 -10.09
C PRO A 229 -6.01 -13.80 -11.34
N SER A 230 -6.07 -14.73 -12.29
CA SER A 230 -5.29 -14.67 -13.55
C SER A 230 -5.46 -13.37 -14.33
N ARG A 231 -6.64 -12.74 -14.27
CA ARG A 231 -6.95 -11.45 -14.89
C ARG A 231 -6.16 -10.24 -14.34
N HIS A 232 -5.55 -10.38 -13.17
CA HIS A 232 -4.72 -9.34 -12.55
C HIS A 232 -3.22 -9.65 -12.68
N LEU A 233 -2.86 -10.76 -13.33
CA LEU A 233 -1.45 -11.08 -13.58
C LEU A 233 -0.86 -10.08 -14.59
N PRO A 234 0.45 -9.84 -14.52
CA PRO A 234 1.13 -9.01 -15.50
C PRO A 234 0.94 -9.56 -16.93
N PRO A 235 1.09 -8.70 -17.97
CA PRO A 235 1.11 -9.12 -19.36
C PRO A 235 2.09 -10.28 -19.55
N VAL A 236 1.81 -11.18 -20.50
CA VAL A 236 2.62 -12.38 -20.71
C VAL A 236 4.09 -12.04 -20.96
N SER A 237 4.37 -10.95 -21.68
CA SER A 237 5.73 -10.44 -21.93
C SER A 237 6.48 -10.00 -20.69
N GLU A 238 5.77 -9.69 -19.60
CA GLU A 238 6.32 -9.21 -18.33
C GLU A 238 6.47 -10.33 -17.30
N ARG A 239 5.85 -11.49 -17.51
CA ARG A 239 5.93 -12.64 -16.60
C ARG A 239 7.36 -13.18 -16.55
N GLY A 240 7.85 -13.50 -15.35
CA GLY A 240 9.18 -14.08 -15.15
C GLY A 240 10.33 -13.07 -15.06
N LYS A 241 10.10 -11.76 -15.25
CA LYS A 241 11.13 -10.71 -15.13
C LYS A 241 11.64 -10.46 -13.69
N GLY A 242 11.12 -11.19 -12.70
CA GLY A 242 11.53 -11.04 -11.29
C GLY A 242 11.10 -9.73 -10.62
N ILE A 243 10.41 -8.83 -11.33
CA ILE A 243 9.90 -7.53 -10.81
C ILE A 243 8.40 -7.54 -10.54
N HIS A 244 7.71 -8.63 -10.86
CA HIS A 244 6.27 -8.71 -10.77
C HIS A 244 5.84 -9.91 -9.95
N TYR A 245 4.82 -9.67 -9.12
CA TYR A 245 4.04 -10.73 -8.51
C TYR A 245 3.35 -11.58 -9.57
N CYS A 246 3.80 -12.83 -9.74
CA CYS A 246 3.25 -13.76 -10.71
C CYS A 246 3.29 -15.19 -10.14
N PRO A 247 2.36 -15.55 -9.23
CA PRO A 247 2.29 -16.88 -8.67
C PRO A 247 2.00 -17.84 -9.83
N VAL A 248 2.95 -18.71 -10.13
CA VAL A 248 2.75 -19.77 -11.12
C VAL A 248 1.65 -20.66 -10.59
N VAL A 249 0.50 -20.71 -11.27
CA VAL A 249 -0.52 -21.70 -10.97
C VAL A 249 0.00 -23.04 -11.45
N VAL A 250 0.80 -23.72 -10.64
CA VAL A 250 1.14 -25.12 -10.84
C VAL A 250 -0.15 -25.90 -10.65
N GLY A 251 -0.86 -26.21 -11.75
CA GLY A 251 -2.00 -27.14 -11.77
C GLY A 251 -3.36 -26.62 -12.27
N ALA A 252 -3.48 -25.46 -12.91
CA ALA A 252 -4.74 -25.14 -13.60
C ALA A 252 -4.80 -25.85 -14.96
N PRO A 253 -5.78 -26.73 -15.23
CA PRO A 253 -5.94 -27.30 -16.56
C PRO A 253 -6.22 -26.17 -17.54
N THR A 254 -5.44 -26.14 -18.63
CA THR A 254 -5.75 -25.40 -19.84
C THR A 254 -7.15 -25.82 -20.28
N ARG A 255 -8.17 -25.02 -19.96
CA ARG A 255 -9.45 -25.12 -20.64
C ARG A 255 -9.23 -24.65 -22.07
N THR A 256 -8.82 -25.57 -22.94
CA THR A 256 -9.08 -25.47 -24.37
C THR A 256 -10.58 -25.36 -24.54
N ARG A 257 -11.06 -24.16 -24.95
CA ARG A 257 -12.39 -24.04 -25.54
C ARG A 257 -12.29 -24.65 -26.92
N THR A 258 -12.87 -25.84 -27.09
CA THR A 258 -13.49 -26.26 -28.35
C THR A 258 -14.81 -25.52 -28.51
#